data_AF-A8LZY2-F1
#
_entry.id   AF-A8LZY2-F1
#
_cell.length_a   1.000
_cell.length_b   1.000
_cell.length_c   1.000
_cell.angle_alpha   90.00
_cell.angle_beta   90.00
_cell.angle_gamma   90.00
#
_symmetry.space_group_name_H-M   'P 1'
#
loop_
_entity.id
_entity.type
_entity.pdbx_description
1 polymer ?
#
loop_
_entity_poly.entity_id
_entity_poly.type
_entity_poly.pdbx_seq_one_letter_code
_entity_poly.pdbx_strand_id
1 'polypeptide(L)'
;MEMLLLIAAVGTAAEVLRRAVRGTLATSRKLARLADDLLGEPPRPGLSKGRPGLMDRVVRIEGRLDALEELRPNGGSSIKDQVDRIAQATGADQAGH
;
A
#
# COMPACT_ATOMS: atom_id res chain seq x y z
N MET A 1 -36.23 44.84 16.07
CA MET A 1 -36.41 43.38 15.83
C MET A 1 -35.59 42.93 14.62
N GLU A 2 -35.66 43.60 13.47
CA GLU A 2 -34.94 43.22 12.24
C GLU A 2 -33.40 43.16 12.39
N MET A 3 -32.79 44.13 13.08
CA MET A 3 -31.34 44.13 13.32
C MET A 3 -30.86 42.88 14.09
N LEU A 4 -31.64 42.41 15.07
CA LEU A 4 -31.31 41.18 15.81
C LEU A 4 -31.40 39.94 14.93
N LEU A 5 -32.37 39.90 14.01
CA LEU A 5 -32.51 38.80 13.05
C LEU A 5 -31.35 38.75 12.05
N LEU A 6 -30.90 39.92 11.57
CA LEU A 6 -29.73 40.01 10.69
C LEU A 6 -28.46 39.53 11.37
N ILE A 7 -28.22 39.97 12.61
CA ILE A 7 -27.06 39.53 13.40
C ILE A 7 -27.10 38.01 13.62
N ALA A 8 -28.28 37.47 13.97
CA ALA A 8 -28.44 36.03 14.14
C ALA A 8 -28.17 35.26 12.85
N ALA A 9 -28.73 35.71 11.72
CA ALA A 9 -28.54 35.08 10.41
C ALA A 9 -27.06 35.07 9.98
N VAL A 10 -26.36 36.19 10.15
CA VAL A 10 -24.92 36.30 9.87
C VAL A 10 -24.12 35.37 10.78
N GLY A 11 -24.45 35.34 12.08
CA GLY A 11 -23.81 34.44 13.05
C GLY A 11 -23.98 32.97 12.68
N THR A 12 -25.19 32.55 12.30
CA THR A 12 -25.47 31.19 11.84
C THR A 12 -24.72 30.86 10.55
N ALA A 13 -24.73 31.75 9.56
CA ALA A 13 -24.00 31.56 8.31
C ALA A 13 -22.49 31.42 8.54
N ALA A 14 -21.92 32.25 9.42
CA ALA A 14 -20.52 32.19 9.78
C ALA A 14 -20.15 30.89 10.51
N GLU A 15 -21.02 30.37 11.39
CA GLU A 15 -20.80 29.08 12.05
C GLU A 15 -20.84 27.92 11.05
N VAL A 16 -21.83 27.90 10.14
CA VAL A 16 -21.93 26.87 9.08
C VAL A 16 -20.68 26.89 8.21
N LEU A 17 -20.26 28.08 7.75
CA LEU A 17 -19.05 28.22 6.94
C LEU A 17 -17.81 27.72 7.70
N ARG A 18 -17.67 28.06 8.98
CA ARG A 18 -16.55 27.60 9.81
C ARG A 18 -16.51 26.09 9.93
N ARG A 19 -17.66 25.44 10.12
CA ARG A 19 -17.77 23.97 10.18
C ARG A 19 -17.42 23.34 8.83
N ALA A 20 -17.93 23.89 7.73
CA ALA A 20 -17.63 23.42 6.39
C ALA A 20 -16.12 23.50 6.11
N VAL A 21 -15.49 24.65 6.38
CA VAL A 21 -14.04 24.83 6.20
C VAL A 21 -13.24 23.84 7.04
N ARG A 22 -13.57 23.66 8.33
CA ARG A 22 -12.89 22.69 9.19
C ARG A 22 -13.06 21.26 8.70
N GLY A 23 -14.27 20.89 8.25
CA GLY A 23 -14.55 19.58 7.67
C GLY A 23 -13.71 19.33 6.42
N THR A 24 -13.71 20.27 5.48
CA THR A 24 -12.93 20.19 4.23
C THR A 24 -11.43 20.12 4.51
N LEU A 25 -10.91 20.92 5.45
CA LEU A 25 -9.50 20.85 5.85
C LEU A 25 -9.14 19.50 6.49
N ALA A 26 -10.02 18.91 7.28
CA ALA A 26 -9.79 17.59 7.86
C ALA A 26 -9.78 16.49 6.79
N THR A 27 -10.73 16.55 5.85
CA THR A 27 -10.84 15.56 4.75
C THR A 27 -9.67 15.68 3.77
N SER A 28 -9.29 16.89 3.37
CA SER A 28 -8.15 17.11 2.46
C SER A 28 -6.85 16.55 3.03
N ARG A 29 -6.59 16.68 4.33
CA ARG A 29 -5.42 16.04 4.97
C ARG A 29 -5.45 14.51 4.90
N LYS A 30 -6.63 13.88 4.96
CA LYS A 30 -6.76 12.43 4.81
C LYS A 30 -6.47 12.01 3.36
N LEU A 31 -7.00 12.76 2.41
CA LEU A 31 -6.75 12.52 0.98
C LEU A 31 -5.29 12.74 0.61
N ALA A 32 -4.63 13.75 1.17
CA ALA A 32 -3.20 13.98 0.98
C ALA A 32 -2.38 12.78 1.47
N ARG A 33 -2.64 12.27 2.68
CA ARG A 33 -1.97 11.07 3.18
C ARG A 33 -2.23 9.84 2.32
N LEU A 34 -3.46 9.68 1.81
CA LEU A 34 -3.76 8.59 0.88
C LEU A 34 -2.97 8.73 -0.42
N ALA A 35 -2.87 9.94 -0.96
CA ALA A 35 -2.06 10.20 -2.14
C ALA A 35 -0.57 9.91 -1.86
N ASP A 36 -0.06 10.31 -0.69
CA ASP A 36 1.32 10.00 -0.25
C ASP A 36 1.55 8.48 -0.14
N ASP A 37 0.57 7.70 0.33
CA ASP A 37 0.68 6.24 0.41
C ASP A 37 0.64 5.57 -0.97
N LEU A 38 -0.18 6.10 -1.90
CA LEU A 38 -0.31 5.57 -3.25
C LEU A 38 0.90 5.91 -4.13
N LEU A 39 1.33 7.18 -4.10
CA LEU A 39 2.42 7.71 -4.94
C LEU A 39 3.79 7.52 -4.30
N GLY A 40 3.85 7.40 -2.98
CA GLY A 40 5.09 7.43 -2.22
C GLY A 40 5.44 8.83 -1.70
N GLU A 41 6.37 8.86 -0.75
CA GLU A 41 6.89 10.10 -0.19
C GLU A 41 8.33 10.33 -0.67
N PRO A 42 8.72 11.56 -1.02
CA PRO A 42 10.08 11.86 -1.41
C PRO A 42 11.07 11.73 -0.22
N PRO A 43 12.38 11.64 -0.50
CA PRO A 43 13.40 11.72 0.53
C PRO A 43 13.28 12.96 1.41
N ARG A 44 13.46 12.78 2.73
CA ARG A 44 13.49 13.87 3.72
C ARG A 44 14.51 13.57 4.82
N PRO A 45 14.91 14.55 5.65
CA PRO A 45 15.80 14.28 6.80
C PRO A 45 15.25 13.13 7.66
N GLY A 46 16.09 12.10 7.89
CA GLY A 46 15.70 10.86 8.58
C GLY A 46 15.11 9.76 7.68
N LEU A 47 14.81 10.04 6.41
CA LEU A 47 14.32 9.07 5.43
C LEU A 47 14.95 9.35 4.04
N SER A 48 16.20 8.96 3.87
CA SER A 48 17.04 9.32 2.71
C SER A 48 16.58 8.71 1.38
N LYS A 49 15.84 7.60 1.40
CA LYS A 49 15.31 6.95 0.19
C LYS A 49 13.86 7.32 -0.13
N GLY A 50 13.20 8.10 0.73
CA GLY A 50 11.76 8.29 0.65
C GLY A 50 10.97 7.03 1.04
N ARG A 51 9.64 7.14 1.04
CA ARG A 51 8.73 6.01 1.25
C ARG A 51 8.24 5.53 -0.13
N PRO A 52 8.41 4.24 -0.48
CA PRO A 52 7.90 3.72 -1.74
C PRO A 52 6.37 3.73 -1.74
N GLY A 53 5.80 4.08 -2.90
CA GLY A 53 4.36 4.08 -3.14
C GLY A 53 3.77 2.66 -3.21
N LEU A 54 2.46 2.59 -3.44
CA LEU A 54 1.75 1.32 -3.49
C LEU A 54 2.23 0.44 -4.65
N MET A 55 2.33 0.99 -5.86
CA MET A 55 2.71 0.20 -7.04
C MET A 55 4.14 -0.33 -6.93
N ASP A 56 5.08 0.43 -6.38
CA ASP A 56 6.44 -0.05 -6.11
C ASP A 56 6.46 -1.23 -5.13
N ARG A 57 5.54 -1.22 -4.15
CA ARG A 57 5.40 -2.33 -3.20
C ARG A 57 4.78 -3.55 -3.87
N VAL A 58 3.78 -3.35 -4.72
CA VAL A 58 3.12 -4.44 -5.49
C VAL A 58 4.14 -5.13 -6.40
N VAL A 59 4.93 -4.39 -7.17
CA VAL A 59 6.00 -4.96 -8.03
C VAL A 59 6.98 -5.81 -7.22
N ARG A 60 7.37 -5.34 -6.02
CA ARG A 60 8.25 -6.13 -5.14
C ARG A 60 7.58 -7.40 -4.60
N ILE A 61 6.26 -7.38 -4.39
CA ILE A 61 5.52 -8.55 -3.94
C ILE A 61 5.39 -9.55 -5.09
N GLU A 62 5.03 -9.09 -6.28
CA GLU A 62 4.92 -9.90 -7.50
C GLU A 62 6.24 -10.61 -7.78
N GLY A 63 7.38 -9.89 -7.78
CA GLY A 63 8.68 -10.54 -7.99
C GLY A 63 9.05 -11.57 -6.91
N ARG A 64 8.56 -11.41 -5.67
CA ARG A 64 8.71 -12.45 -4.63
C ARG A 64 7.78 -13.62 -4.85
N LEU A 65 6.59 -13.39 -5.40
CA LEU A 65 5.62 -14.42 -5.73
C LEU A 65 6.11 -15.27 -6.91
N ASP A 66 6.68 -14.66 -7.95
CA ASP A 66 7.30 -15.36 -9.08
C ASP A 66 8.40 -16.32 -8.59
N ALA A 67 9.24 -15.86 -7.66
CA ALA A 67 10.28 -16.69 -7.06
C ALA A 67 9.71 -17.87 -6.24
N LEU A 68 8.53 -17.71 -5.63
CA LEU A 68 7.86 -18.81 -4.93
C LEU A 68 7.16 -19.77 -5.90
N GLU A 69 6.64 -19.27 -7.02
CA GLU A 69 6.04 -20.10 -8.06
C GLU A 69 7.06 -21.06 -8.67
N GLU A 70 8.31 -20.62 -8.83
CA GLU A 70 9.43 -21.46 -9.29
C GLU A 70 9.77 -22.62 -8.32
N LEU A 71 9.32 -22.54 -7.06
CA LEU A 71 9.48 -23.59 -6.05
C LEU A 71 8.28 -24.55 -5.98
N ARG A 72 7.18 -24.22 -6.65
CA ARG A 72 5.98 -25.09 -6.67
C ARG A 72 6.15 -26.14 -7.78
N PRO A 73 5.94 -27.44 -7.49
CA PRO A 73 5.92 -28.46 -8.52
C PRO A 73 4.93 -28.08 -9.62
N ASN A 74 5.38 -28.08 -10.88
CA ASN A 74 4.59 -27.63 -12.02
C ASN A 74 4.62 -28.61 -13.20
N GLY A 75 5.08 -29.84 -12.97
CA GLY A 75 5.09 -30.89 -13.97
C GLY A 75 6.36 -30.94 -14.81
N GLY A 76 7.46 -30.32 -14.37
CA GLY A 76 8.80 -30.62 -14.89
C GLY A 76 9.68 -29.44 -15.23
N SER A 77 9.24 -28.19 -15.03
CA SER A 77 10.07 -27.00 -15.29
C SER A 77 10.56 -26.33 -14.01
N SER A 78 9.81 -26.44 -12.92
CA SER A 78 10.17 -25.85 -11.63
C SER A 78 11.51 -26.39 -11.11
N ILE A 79 12.22 -25.58 -10.32
CA ILE A 79 13.43 -26.00 -9.61
C ILE A 79 13.13 -27.23 -8.76
N LYS A 80 11.96 -27.30 -8.12
CA LYS A 80 11.58 -28.45 -7.30
C LYS A 80 11.45 -29.73 -8.11
N ASP A 81 10.80 -29.69 -9.27
CA ASP A 81 10.72 -30.86 -10.16
C ASP A 81 12.09 -31.28 -10.70
N GLN A 82 12.99 -30.31 -10.96
CA GLN A 82 14.36 -30.59 -11.36
C GLN A 82 15.16 -31.27 -10.24
N VAL A 83 15.05 -30.77 -9.01
CA VAL A 83 15.69 -31.36 -7.82
C VAL A 83 15.14 -32.76 -7.56
N ASP A 84 13.82 -32.96 -7.64
CA ASP A 84 13.19 -34.27 -7.44
C ASP A 84 13.68 -35.29 -8.48
N ARG A 85 13.82 -34.90 -9.76
CA ARG A 85 14.42 -35.75 -10.80
C ARG A 85 15.88 -36.10 -10.50
N ILE A 86 16.67 -35.15 -10.01
CA ILE A 86 18.08 -35.40 -9.64
C ILE A 86 18.14 -36.34 -8.43
N ALA A 87 17.30 -36.14 -7.42
CA ALA A 87 17.24 -36.99 -6.24
C ALA A 87 16.89 -38.43 -6.61
N GLN A 88 15.90 -38.63 -7.49
CA GLN A 88 15.55 -39.95 -8.03
C GLN A 88 16.69 -40.58 -8.85
N ALA A 89 17.37 -39.80 -9.69
CA ALA A 89 18.47 -40.30 -10.52
C ALA A 89 19.71 -40.68 -9.69
N THR A 90 19.92 -40.03 -8.55
CA THR A 90 21.05 -40.29 -7.64
C THR A 90 20.71 -41.27 -6.51
N GLY A 91 19.44 -41.66 -6.35
CA GLY A 91 18.96 -42.49 -5.25
C GLY A 91 19.02 -41.80 -3.89
N ALA A 92 19.23 -40.48 -3.85
CA ALA A 92 19.33 -39.69 -2.63
C ALA A 92 17.97 -39.60 -1.89
N ASP A 93 16.87 -39.85 -2.58
CA ASP A 93 15.52 -39.98 -2.01
C ASP A 93 15.37 -41.23 -1.13
N GLN A 94 16.18 -42.27 -1.34
CA GLN A 94 16.10 -43.53 -0.57
C GLN A 94 17.01 -43.57 0.66
N ALA A 95 17.96 -42.63 0.79
CA ALA A 95 18.91 -42.58 1.90
C ALA A 95 18.35 -41.93 3.19
N GLY A 96 17.12 -41.40 3.15
CA GLY A 96 16.48 -40.66 4.25
C GLY A 96 15.38 -41.41 5.00
N HIS A 97 15.18 -42.71 4.75
CA HIS A 97 14.20 -43.57 5.43
C HIS A 97 14.87 -44.61 6.33
#